data_AF-A0A6P7GEA2-F1
#
_entry.id   AF-A0A6P7GEA2-F1
#
_cell.length_a   1.000
_cell.length_b   1.000
_cell.length_c   1.000
_cell.angle_alpha   90.00
_cell.angle_beta   90.00
_cell.angle_gamma   90.00
#
_symmetry.space_group_name_H-M   'P 1'
#
loop_
_entity.id
_entity.type
_entity.pdbx_description
1 polymer ?
#
loop_
_entity_poly.entity_id
_entity_poly.type
_entity_poly.pdbx_seq_one_letter_code
_entity_poly.pdbx_strand_id
1 'polypeptide(L)'
;MSVDIRSVKQSLRKIEFPQCAKEALPKINELLLSRMNTNQNIDIKNMDIALNLMAEFIFFEVDRRGDKRPQPLNPLLELQLVKILYDYFDSEPSESARNTVFLSLFSGTTANSRIQVLSKLVSLAIGIPSTKILVSARAWMQQLGNTSANSCKLAEAIVQDYFYFYKSNTDKITLLPKICPQFTANIITAIAENYFNTRGKELVFPPDILIETITKWVRYFFIH
;
A
#
# COMPACT_ATOMS: atom_id res chain seq x y z
N MET A 1 11.82 -21.22 17.79
CA MET A 1 11.80 -20.37 19.00
C MET A 1 10.46 -19.68 19.06
N SER A 2 9.69 -19.87 20.14
CA SER A 2 8.43 -19.13 20.34
C SER A 2 8.77 -17.69 20.69
N VAL A 3 8.51 -16.75 19.80
CA VAL A 3 8.61 -15.32 20.09
C VAL A 3 7.65 -15.01 21.25
N ASP A 4 8.17 -14.52 22.38
CA ASP A 4 7.31 -14.08 23.48
C ASP A 4 6.64 -12.76 23.09
N ILE A 5 5.38 -12.87 22.66
CA ILE A 5 4.53 -11.78 22.18
C ILE A 5 4.38 -10.68 23.23
N ARG A 6 4.32 -11.05 24.52
CA ARG A 6 4.18 -10.08 25.62
C ARG A 6 5.46 -9.25 25.73
N SER A 7 6.62 -9.89 25.62
CA SER A 7 7.92 -9.21 25.55
C SER A 7 8.01 -8.30 24.33
N VAL A 8 7.55 -8.75 23.15
CA VAL A 8 7.54 -7.91 21.93
C VAL A 8 6.68 -6.66 22.12
N LYS A 9 5.42 -6.79 22.55
CA LYS A 9 4.54 -5.63 22.80
C LYS A 9 5.11 -4.71 23.88
N GLN A 10 5.65 -5.26 24.96
CA GLN A 10 6.26 -4.46 26.03
C GLN A 10 7.48 -3.69 25.54
N SER A 11 8.31 -4.28 24.68
CA SER A 11 9.46 -3.59 24.08
C SER A 11 9.01 -2.43 23.19
N LEU A 12 8.06 -2.65 22.28
CA LEU A 12 7.58 -1.63 21.35
C LEU A 12 6.84 -0.49 22.05
N ARG A 13 6.13 -0.76 23.16
CA ARG A 13 5.43 0.27 23.95
C ARG A 13 6.34 1.26 24.67
N LYS A 14 7.63 0.96 24.80
CA LYS A 14 8.64 1.86 25.37
C LYS A 14 9.20 2.84 24.35
N ILE A 15 8.86 2.66 23.08
CA ILE A 15 9.40 3.42 21.95
C ILE A 15 8.31 4.35 21.43
N GLU A 16 8.68 5.59 21.17
CA GLU A 16 7.76 6.57 20.61
C GLU A 16 7.56 6.39 19.12
N PHE A 17 6.44 6.90 18.62
CA PHE A 17 6.21 6.98 17.19
C PHE A 17 7.12 8.07 16.59
N PRO A 18 7.71 7.85 15.39
CA PRO A 18 7.43 6.77 14.45
C PRO A 18 8.40 5.57 14.59
N GLN A 19 9.37 5.64 15.50
CA GLN A 19 10.40 4.62 15.67
C GLN A 19 9.82 3.25 16.07
N CYS A 20 8.75 3.21 16.87
CA CYS A 20 8.07 1.96 17.20
C CYS A 20 7.50 1.24 15.97
N ALA A 21 7.00 1.99 14.98
CA ALA A 21 6.51 1.42 13.72
C ALA A 21 7.66 0.82 12.91
N LYS A 22 8.79 1.53 12.84
CA LYS A 22 10.02 1.05 12.17
C LYS A 22 10.51 -0.27 12.75
N GLU A 23 10.49 -0.41 14.07
CA GLU A 23 10.92 -1.65 14.76
C GLU A 23 9.88 -2.76 14.74
N ALA A 24 8.60 -2.43 14.57
CA ALA A 24 7.54 -3.42 14.48
C ALA A 24 7.56 -4.16 13.14
N LEU A 25 7.92 -3.50 12.02
CA LEU A 25 7.87 -4.08 10.68
C LEU A 25 8.71 -5.38 10.51
N PRO A 26 10.00 -5.43 10.93
CA PRO A 26 10.78 -6.66 10.85
C PRO A 26 10.19 -7.80 11.69
N LYS A 27 9.70 -7.49 12.90
CA LYS A 27 9.07 -8.48 13.79
C LYS A 27 7.77 -9.03 13.19
N ILE A 28 6.99 -8.18 12.55
CA ILE A 28 5.79 -8.57 11.80
C ILE A 28 6.18 -9.50 10.64
N ASN A 29 7.22 -9.16 9.88
CA ASN A 29 7.72 -9.98 8.79
C ASN A 29 8.11 -11.38 9.26
N GLU A 30 8.88 -11.49 10.35
CA GLU A 30 9.27 -12.76 10.95
C GLU A 30 8.06 -13.62 11.34
N LEU A 31 7.04 -13.01 11.95
CA LEU A 31 5.79 -13.70 12.32
C LEU A 31 5.02 -14.22 11.10
N LEU A 32 4.97 -13.42 10.03
CA LEU A 32 4.27 -13.78 8.80
C LEU A 32 5.03 -14.83 7.97
N LEU A 33 6.36 -14.82 8.00
CA LEU A 33 7.20 -15.76 7.24
C LEU A 33 7.45 -17.09 7.98
N SER A 34 7.32 -17.10 9.31
CA SER A 34 7.40 -18.34 10.11
C SER A 34 6.39 -19.41 9.67
N ARG A 35 5.37 -19.02 8.88
CA ARG A 35 4.37 -19.89 8.25
C ARG A 35 4.96 -21.00 7.37
N MET A 36 6.18 -20.84 6.85
CA MET A 36 6.70 -21.80 5.88
C MET A 36 7.14 -23.15 6.49
N ASN A 37 7.18 -23.28 7.83
CA ASN A 37 7.74 -24.45 8.52
C ASN A 37 6.89 -24.97 9.71
N THR A 38 5.62 -24.55 9.89
CA THR A 38 4.84 -24.84 11.11
C THR A 38 3.44 -25.41 10.88
N ASN A 39 2.86 -26.02 11.93
CA ASN A 39 1.50 -26.55 11.94
C ASN A 39 0.45 -25.45 11.66
N GLN A 40 -0.61 -25.74 10.89
CA GLN A 40 -1.66 -24.77 10.48
C GLN A 40 -2.25 -23.93 11.63
N ASN A 41 -2.43 -24.49 12.83
CA ASN A 41 -2.96 -23.77 13.99
C ASN A 41 -2.00 -22.68 14.53
N ILE A 42 -0.70 -22.82 14.31
CA ILE A 42 0.32 -21.84 14.71
C ILE A 42 0.31 -20.66 13.73
N ASP A 43 0.07 -20.92 12.44
CA ASP A 43 0.02 -19.90 11.40
C ASP A 43 -1.12 -18.90 11.60
N ILE A 44 -2.30 -19.40 12.00
CA ILE A 44 -3.46 -18.53 12.31
C ILE A 44 -3.17 -17.63 13.51
N LYS A 45 -2.55 -18.17 14.56
CA LYS A 45 -2.17 -17.38 15.74
C LYS A 45 -1.14 -16.31 15.39
N ASN A 46 -0.10 -16.68 14.64
CA ASN A 46 0.93 -15.73 14.18
C ASN A 46 0.34 -14.62 13.31
N MET A 47 -0.65 -14.95 12.47
CA MET A 47 -1.37 -13.96 11.68
C MET A 47 -2.18 -12.99 12.54
N ASP A 48 -2.92 -13.49 13.52
CA ASP A 48 -3.69 -12.64 14.45
C ASP A 48 -2.77 -11.72 15.26
N ILE A 49 -1.63 -12.24 15.73
CA ILE A 49 -0.62 -11.44 16.43
C ILE A 49 -0.08 -10.34 15.51
N ALA A 50 0.29 -10.69 14.26
CA ALA A 50 0.80 -9.72 13.31
C ALA A 50 -0.21 -8.61 13.04
N LEU A 51 -1.49 -8.94 12.84
CA LEU A 51 -2.57 -7.96 12.66
C LEU A 51 -2.75 -7.05 13.88
N ASN A 52 -2.67 -7.60 15.08
CA ASN A 52 -2.69 -6.82 16.32
C ASN A 52 -1.50 -5.87 16.46
N LEU A 53 -0.30 -6.30 16.04
CA LEU A 53 0.88 -5.42 16.02
C LEU A 53 0.74 -4.31 14.98
N MET A 54 0.20 -4.61 13.80
CA MET A 54 -0.08 -3.61 12.77
C MET A 54 -1.07 -2.56 13.26
N ALA A 55 -2.17 -3.00 13.85
CA ALA A 55 -3.20 -2.10 14.38
C ALA A 55 -2.66 -1.20 15.50
N GLU A 56 -1.86 -1.74 16.43
CA GLU A 56 -1.37 -0.98 17.58
C GLU A 56 -0.17 -0.07 17.25
N PHE A 57 0.82 -0.57 16.51
CA PHE A 57 2.14 0.09 16.36
C PHE A 57 2.39 0.68 14.97
N ILE A 58 1.70 0.21 13.93
CA ILE A 58 1.88 0.75 12.56
C ILE A 58 0.83 1.83 12.31
N PHE A 59 -0.45 1.49 12.45
CA PHE A 59 -1.56 2.38 12.06
C PHE A 59 -2.24 3.12 13.22
N PHE A 60 -1.86 2.83 14.47
CA PHE A 60 -2.43 3.48 15.67
C PHE A 60 -3.96 3.34 15.76
N GLU A 61 -4.52 2.26 15.22
CA GLU A 61 -5.95 1.98 15.18
C GLU A 61 -6.49 1.59 16.57
N VAL A 62 -5.64 0.98 17.41
CA VAL A 62 -6.01 0.53 18.76
C VAL A 62 -5.05 1.05 19.82
N ASP A 63 -5.54 1.17 21.04
CA ASP A 63 -4.74 1.50 22.21
C ASP A 63 -4.08 0.26 22.86
N ARG A 64 -3.44 0.44 24.02
CA ARG A 64 -2.78 -0.65 24.74
C ARG A 64 -3.75 -1.72 25.27
N ARG A 65 -5.02 -1.38 25.43
CA ARG A 65 -6.12 -2.25 25.90
C ARG A 65 -6.81 -2.97 24.74
N GLY A 66 -6.55 -2.53 23.50
CA GLY A 66 -7.19 -3.04 22.29
C GLY A 66 -8.43 -2.23 21.90
N ASP A 67 -8.70 -1.14 22.60
CA ASP A 67 -9.84 -0.27 22.31
C ASP A 67 -9.53 0.57 21.07
N LYS A 68 -10.53 0.71 20.19
CA LYS A 68 -10.40 1.53 18.98
C LYS A 68 -10.11 2.98 19.37
N ARG A 69 -9.08 3.56 18.75
CA ARG A 69 -8.79 4.97 18.95
C ARG A 69 -9.82 5.81 18.20
N PRO A 70 -10.32 6.90 18.81
CA PRO A 70 -11.35 7.73 18.20
C PRO A 70 -10.79 8.61 17.07
N GLN A 71 -9.48 8.87 17.06
CA GLN A 71 -8.83 9.76 16.10
C GLN A 71 -7.95 8.98 15.13
N PRO A 72 -8.04 9.25 13.82
CA PRO A 72 -7.10 8.72 12.84
C PRO A 72 -5.68 9.27 13.09
N LEU A 73 -4.70 8.71 12.37
CA LEU A 73 -3.36 9.30 12.32
C LEU A 73 -3.46 10.76 11.87
N ASN A 74 -2.81 11.66 12.60
CA ASN A 74 -2.70 13.03 12.14
C ASN A 74 -1.78 13.10 10.90
N PRO A 75 -1.88 14.17 10.08
CA PRO A 75 -1.15 14.24 8.81
C PRO A 75 0.38 14.13 8.95
N LEU A 76 0.96 14.62 10.05
CA LEU A 76 2.41 14.54 10.30
C LEU A 76 2.84 13.10 10.57
N LEU A 77 2.12 12.40 11.45
CA LEU A 77 2.39 10.99 11.77
C LEU A 77 2.19 10.10 10.55
N GLU A 78 1.16 10.39 9.75
CA GLU A 78 0.92 9.67 8.50
C GLU A 78 2.07 9.84 7.50
N LEU A 79 2.60 11.06 7.34
CA LEU A 79 3.76 11.30 6.48
C LEU A 79 5.00 10.54 6.98
N GLN A 80 5.24 10.55 8.29
CA GLN A 80 6.33 9.79 8.91
C GLN A 80 6.16 8.27 8.68
N LEU A 81 4.93 7.76 8.80
CA LEU A 81 4.61 6.37 8.51
C LEU A 81 4.89 6.01 7.06
N VAL A 82 4.43 6.82 6.12
CA VAL A 82 4.66 6.62 4.68
C VAL A 82 6.14 6.53 4.38
N LYS A 83 6.96 7.40 4.99
CA LYS A 83 8.43 7.36 4.84
C LYS A 83 9.03 6.05 5.39
N ILE A 84 8.59 5.61 6.57
CA ILE A 84 9.04 4.33 7.15
C ILE A 84 8.66 3.15 6.27
N LEU A 85 7.42 3.10 5.78
CA LEU A 85 6.96 2.04 4.90
C LEU A 85 7.72 2.02 3.59
N TYR A 86 8.00 3.19 3.01
CA TYR A 86 8.83 3.32 1.83
C TYR A 86 10.21 2.71 2.07
N ASP A 87 10.92 3.16 3.12
CA ASP A 87 12.27 2.68 3.41
C ASP A 87 12.29 1.18 3.71
N TYR A 88 11.31 0.67 4.44
CA TYR A 88 11.18 -0.75 4.73
C TYR A 88 10.99 -1.58 3.45
N PHE A 89 9.97 -1.26 2.64
CA PHE A 89 9.65 -2.04 1.45
C PHE A 89 10.70 -1.90 0.34
N ASP A 90 11.37 -0.75 0.25
CA ASP A 90 12.47 -0.57 -0.70
C ASP A 90 13.74 -1.32 -0.24
N SER A 91 13.94 -1.49 1.07
CA SER A 91 15.06 -2.28 1.61
C SER A 91 14.86 -3.80 1.51
N GLU A 92 13.63 -4.31 1.67
CA GLU A 92 13.34 -5.76 1.69
C GLU A 92 13.61 -6.43 0.32
N PRO A 93 14.65 -7.30 0.20
CA PRO A 93 15.02 -7.90 -1.07
C PRO A 93 14.05 -9.00 -1.53
N SER A 94 13.44 -9.74 -0.60
CA SER A 94 12.55 -10.85 -0.95
C SER A 94 11.19 -10.34 -1.40
N GLU A 95 10.85 -10.52 -2.68
CA GLU A 95 9.52 -10.15 -3.20
C GLU A 95 8.40 -10.88 -2.46
N SER A 96 8.60 -12.16 -2.13
CA SER A 96 7.61 -12.95 -1.39
C SER A 96 7.37 -12.37 0.02
N ALA A 97 8.44 -12.03 0.75
CA ALA A 97 8.33 -11.39 2.05
C ALA A 97 7.64 -10.02 1.96
N ARG A 98 8.10 -9.20 1.02
CA ARG A 98 7.57 -7.86 0.76
C ARG A 98 6.06 -7.92 0.48
N ASN A 99 5.64 -8.77 -0.47
CA ASN A 99 4.23 -8.93 -0.83
C ASN A 99 3.42 -9.47 0.34
N THR A 100 3.94 -10.43 1.12
CA THR A 100 3.24 -10.99 2.29
C THR A 100 2.92 -9.90 3.31
N VAL A 101 3.90 -9.07 3.65
CA VAL A 101 3.71 -7.96 4.58
C VAL A 101 2.77 -6.90 3.98
N PHE A 102 2.99 -6.52 2.71
CA PHE A 102 2.19 -5.50 2.02
C PHE A 102 0.70 -5.87 1.96
N LEU A 103 0.40 -7.12 1.57
CA LEU A 103 -0.96 -7.63 1.52
C LEU A 103 -1.57 -7.72 2.93
N SER A 104 -0.80 -8.10 3.94
CA SER A 104 -1.29 -8.15 5.32
C SER A 104 -1.60 -6.75 5.89
N LEU A 105 -0.86 -5.72 5.46
CA LEU A 105 -1.12 -4.34 5.85
C LEU A 105 -2.35 -3.76 5.17
N PHE A 106 -2.59 -4.04 3.88
CA PHE A 106 -3.53 -3.27 3.06
C PHE A 106 -4.68 -4.07 2.45
N SER A 107 -4.78 -5.38 2.67
CA SER A 107 -5.86 -6.22 2.11
C SER A 107 -6.90 -6.61 3.17
N GLY A 108 -7.93 -7.33 2.73
CA GLY A 108 -8.97 -7.88 3.59
C GLY A 108 -9.80 -6.81 4.27
N THR A 109 -10.14 -7.03 5.55
CA THR A 109 -11.00 -6.12 6.34
C THR A 109 -10.39 -4.76 6.61
N THR A 110 -9.06 -4.62 6.46
CA THR A 110 -8.32 -3.38 6.75
C THR A 110 -8.10 -2.50 5.51
N ALA A 111 -8.44 -3.00 4.32
CA ALA A 111 -8.17 -2.31 3.06
C ALA A 111 -8.80 -0.91 3.00
N ASN A 112 -10.04 -0.78 3.48
CA ASN A 112 -10.74 0.49 3.48
C ASN A 112 -10.17 1.51 4.49
N SER A 113 -9.75 1.06 5.68
CA SER A 113 -9.25 1.98 6.72
C SER A 113 -7.84 2.49 6.43
N ARG A 114 -7.06 1.73 5.65
CA ARG A 114 -5.64 2.01 5.39
C ARG A 114 -5.35 2.51 3.98
N ILE A 115 -6.38 2.69 3.15
CA ILE A 115 -6.26 3.09 1.74
C ILE A 115 -5.54 4.44 1.56
N GLN A 116 -5.72 5.40 2.48
CA GLN A 116 -5.06 6.70 2.39
C GLN A 116 -3.54 6.59 2.51
N VAL A 117 -3.06 5.80 3.47
CA VAL A 117 -1.62 5.51 3.65
C VAL A 117 -1.07 4.77 2.43
N LEU A 118 -1.82 3.78 1.92
CA LEU A 118 -1.44 3.06 0.71
C LEU A 118 -1.30 4.00 -0.50
N SER A 119 -2.29 4.86 -0.74
CA SER A 119 -2.27 5.80 -1.84
C SER A 119 -1.06 6.72 -1.77
N LYS A 120 -0.76 7.28 -0.58
CA LYS A 120 0.42 8.13 -0.38
C LYS A 120 1.73 7.38 -0.59
N LEU A 121 1.81 6.13 -0.13
CA LEU A 121 2.98 5.27 -0.33
C LEU A 121 3.23 4.99 -1.81
N VAL A 122 2.17 4.64 -2.56
CA VAL A 122 2.27 4.36 -3.99
C VAL A 122 2.57 5.63 -4.77
N SER A 123 1.91 6.75 -4.46
CA SER A 123 2.23 8.05 -5.05
C SER A 123 3.69 8.41 -4.78
N LEU A 124 4.21 8.22 -3.57
CA LEU A 124 5.62 8.44 -3.28
C LEU A 124 6.53 7.51 -4.10
N ALA A 125 6.17 6.23 -4.26
CA ALA A 125 6.93 5.25 -5.06
C ALA A 125 6.93 5.52 -6.58
N ILE A 126 5.98 6.32 -7.07
CA ILE A 126 6.00 6.85 -8.43
C ILE A 126 6.94 8.06 -8.51
N GLY A 127 6.82 9.00 -7.57
CA GLY A 127 7.55 10.28 -7.59
C GLY A 127 9.03 10.13 -7.26
N ILE A 128 9.35 9.22 -6.34
CA ILE A 128 10.68 8.68 -6.07
C ILE A 128 10.64 7.20 -6.47
N PRO A 129 11.01 6.88 -7.72
CA PRO A 129 10.80 5.56 -8.31
C PRO A 129 11.31 4.40 -7.46
N SER A 130 10.40 3.54 -6.98
CA SER A 130 10.73 2.26 -6.36
C SER A 130 9.98 1.11 -7.04
N THR A 131 10.69 0.35 -7.88
CA THR A 131 10.12 -0.84 -8.54
C THR A 131 9.60 -1.86 -7.52
N LYS A 132 10.29 -2.02 -6.38
CA LYS A 132 9.92 -2.99 -5.33
C LYS A 132 8.53 -2.71 -4.76
N ILE A 133 8.25 -1.45 -4.42
CA ILE A 133 6.95 -1.04 -3.87
C ILE A 133 5.86 -1.15 -4.94
N LEU A 134 6.13 -0.72 -6.18
CA LEU A 134 5.18 -0.79 -7.28
C LEU A 134 4.80 -2.24 -7.64
N VAL A 135 5.75 -3.17 -7.56
CA VAL A 135 5.49 -4.62 -7.72
C VAL A 135 4.58 -5.16 -6.62
N SER A 136 4.74 -4.69 -5.37
CA SER A 136 3.85 -5.08 -4.27
C SER A 136 2.46 -4.46 -4.40
N ALA A 137 2.36 -3.20 -4.84
CA ALA A 137 1.09 -2.56 -5.17
C ALA A 137 0.36 -3.26 -6.32
N ARG A 138 1.09 -3.73 -7.34
CA ARG A 138 0.55 -4.60 -8.39
C ARG A 138 -0.06 -5.87 -7.83
N ALA A 139 0.69 -6.60 -7.00
CA ALA A 139 0.22 -7.85 -6.41
C ALA A 139 -1.04 -7.61 -5.55
N TRP A 140 -1.08 -6.49 -4.83
CA TRP A 140 -2.25 -6.04 -4.06
C TRP A 140 -3.48 -5.80 -4.95
N MET A 141 -3.34 -5.03 -6.05
CA MET A 141 -4.44 -4.80 -6.98
C MET A 141 -4.94 -6.10 -7.62
N GLN A 142 -4.03 -6.99 -8.00
CA GLN A 142 -4.39 -8.28 -8.61
C GLN A 142 -5.13 -9.19 -7.64
N GLN A 143 -4.78 -9.18 -6.35
CA GLN A 143 -5.48 -9.97 -5.34
C GLN A 143 -6.90 -9.45 -5.06
N LEU A 144 -7.09 -8.13 -5.04
CA LEU A 144 -8.41 -7.52 -4.80
C LEU A 144 -9.29 -7.43 -6.04
N GLY A 145 -8.68 -7.47 -7.22
CA GLY A 145 -9.30 -7.15 -8.50
C GLY A 145 -9.03 -5.69 -8.90
N ASN A 146 -8.63 -5.48 -10.15
CA ASN A 146 -8.25 -4.18 -10.69
C ASN A 146 -9.42 -3.18 -10.76
N THR A 147 -10.66 -3.66 -10.82
CA THR A 147 -11.89 -2.84 -10.82
C THR A 147 -12.58 -2.82 -9.45
N SER A 148 -11.93 -3.33 -8.40
CA SER A 148 -12.48 -3.25 -7.04
C SER A 148 -12.53 -1.80 -6.56
N ALA A 149 -13.46 -1.50 -5.64
CA ALA A 149 -13.60 -0.16 -5.07
C ALA A 149 -12.28 0.38 -4.46
N ASN A 150 -11.41 -0.48 -3.92
CA ASN A 150 -10.12 -0.06 -3.38
C ASN A 150 -9.09 0.23 -4.47
N SER A 151 -9.04 -0.59 -5.53
CA SER A 151 -8.20 -0.32 -6.70
C SER A 151 -8.61 0.99 -7.39
N CYS A 152 -9.92 1.24 -7.50
CA CYS A 152 -10.49 2.50 -8.00
C CYS A 152 -10.08 3.71 -7.15
N LYS A 153 -10.16 3.61 -5.80
CA LYS A 153 -9.71 4.67 -4.88
C LYS A 153 -8.21 4.96 -5.00
N LEU A 154 -7.39 3.91 -5.14
CA LEU A 154 -5.96 4.07 -5.37
C LEU A 154 -5.68 4.81 -6.69
N ALA A 155 -6.35 4.38 -7.77
CA ALA A 155 -6.24 5.02 -9.07
C ALA A 155 -6.70 6.48 -9.05
N GLU A 156 -7.81 6.79 -8.38
CA GLU A 156 -8.29 8.16 -8.19
C GLU A 156 -7.27 9.02 -7.44
N ALA A 157 -6.68 8.52 -6.36
CA ALA A 157 -5.67 9.25 -5.60
C ALA A 157 -4.42 9.55 -6.45
N ILE A 158 -3.92 8.58 -7.22
CA ILE A 158 -2.81 8.79 -8.16
C ILE A 158 -3.20 9.82 -9.22
N VAL A 159 -4.44 9.77 -9.72
CA VAL A 159 -4.91 10.73 -10.71
C VAL A 159 -4.93 12.16 -10.15
N GLN A 160 -5.46 12.32 -8.93
CA GLN A 160 -5.47 13.60 -8.21
C GLN A 160 -4.06 14.14 -8.01
N ASP A 161 -3.14 13.32 -7.51
CA ASP A 161 -1.76 13.74 -7.27
C ASP A 161 -1.09 14.19 -8.58
N TYR A 162 -1.06 13.35 -9.61
CA TYR A 162 -0.20 13.58 -10.76
C TYR A 162 -0.81 14.40 -11.89
N PHE A 163 -2.13 14.46 -12.02
CA PHE A 163 -2.78 15.15 -13.14
C PHE A 163 -3.60 16.38 -12.71
N TYR A 164 -3.90 16.53 -11.41
CA TYR A 164 -4.55 17.74 -10.87
C TYR A 164 -3.60 18.60 -10.04
N PHE A 165 -2.89 18.04 -9.06
CA PHE A 165 -2.05 18.80 -8.14
C PHE A 165 -0.61 19.06 -8.66
N TYR A 166 0.07 18.04 -9.18
CA TYR A 166 1.49 18.11 -9.59
C TYR A 166 1.68 18.28 -11.12
N LYS A 167 1.02 19.29 -11.72
CA LYS A 167 1.05 19.53 -13.18
C LYS A 167 2.46 19.72 -13.78
N SER A 168 3.47 20.04 -12.97
CA SER A 168 4.85 20.30 -13.39
C SER A 168 5.81 19.10 -13.29
N ASN A 169 5.39 17.95 -12.73
CA ASN A 169 6.26 16.79 -12.49
C ASN A 169 5.69 15.47 -13.03
N THR A 170 4.98 15.55 -14.16
CA THR A 170 4.43 14.36 -14.86
C THR A 170 5.54 13.47 -15.44
N ASP A 171 6.77 13.96 -15.57
CA ASP A 171 7.90 13.20 -16.10
C ASP A 171 8.07 11.84 -15.41
N LYS A 172 7.93 11.78 -14.08
CA LYS A 172 8.09 10.51 -13.33
C LYS A 172 6.97 9.52 -13.63
N ILE A 173 5.71 9.96 -13.65
CA ILE A 173 4.59 9.06 -13.93
C ILE A 173 4.60 8.60 -15.40
N THR A 174 5.15 9.39 -16.34
CA THR A 174 5.28 8.94 -17.74
C THR A 174 6.22 7.73 -17.91
N LEU A 175 7.17 7.52 -17.00
CA LEU A 175 8.10 6.39 -17.00
C LEU A 175 7.53 5.10 -16.39
N LEU A 176 6.32 5.16 -15.82
CA LEU A 176 5.72 4.03 -15.10
C LEU A 176 5.65 2.72 -15.91
N PRO A 177 5.30 2.72 -17.22
CA PRO A 177 5.29 1.50 -18.04
C PRO A 177 6.66 0.83 -18.14
N LYS A 178 7.74 1.63 -18.09
CA LYS A 178 9.12 1.11 -18.12
C LYS A 178 9.55 0.57 -16.76
N ILE A 179 9.11 1.19 -15.67
CA ILE A 179 9.50 0.82 -14.30
C ILE A 179 8.72 -0.41 -13.82
N CYS A 180 7.41 -0.43 -14.03
CA CYS A 180 6.53 -1.53 -13.62
C CYS A 180 5.35 -1.68 -14.62
N PRO A 181 5.56 -2.38 -15.75
CA PRO A 181 4.56 -2.53 -16.82
C PRO A 181 3.22 -3.08 -16.32
N GLN A 182 3.27 -4.11 -15.48
CA GLN A 182 2.09 -4.81 -14.98
C GLN A 182 1.29 -3.95 -13.99
N PHE A 183 1.96 -3.16 -13.14
CA PHE A 183 1.30 -2.19 -12.27
C PHE A 183 0.58 -1.12 -13.12
N THR A 184 1.27 -0.62 -14.15
CA THR A 184 0.72 0.37 -15.08
C THR A 184 -0.55 -0.16 -15.75
N ALA A 185 -0.54 -1.40 -16.24
CA ALA A 185 -1.72 -2.02 -16.84
C ALA A 185 -2.89 -2.10 -15.85
N ASN A 186 -2.65 -2.53 -14.60
CA ASN A 186 -3.68 -2.59 -13.56
C ASN A 186 -4.28 -1.21 -13.25
N ILE A 187 -3.43 -0.18 -13.16
CA ILE A 187 -3.87 1.20 -12.92
C ILE A 187 -4.67 1.75 -14.09
N ILE A 188 -4.28 1.50 -15.34
CA ILE A 188 -5.08 1.90 -16.51
C ILE A 188 -6.48 1.29 -16.42
N THR A 189 -6.59 0.00 -16.07
CA THR A 189 -7.90 -0.66 -15.88
C THR A 189 -8.73 0.02 -14.80
N ALA A 190 -8.14 0.32 -13.64
CA ALA A 190 -8.82 1.00 -12.53
C ALA A 190 -9.23 2.44 -12.87
N ILE A 191 -8.39 3.18 -13.60
CA ILE A 191 -8.71 4.53 -14.10
C ILE A 191 -9.86 4.46 -15.09
N ALA A 192 -9.83 3.52 -16.04
CA ALA A 192 -10.90 3.34 -17.01
C ALA A 192 -12.23 3.07 -16.30
N GLU A 193 -12.24 2.22 -15.27
CA GLU A 193 -13.43 1.96 -14.44
C GLU A 193 -13.97 3.24 -13.78
N ASN A 194 -13.10 4.11 -13.26
CA ASN A 194 -13.52 5.38 -12.62
C ASN A 194 -14.24 6.33 -13.59
N TYR A 195 -13.87 6.31 -14.87
CA TYR A 195 -14.50 7.12 -15.91
C TYR A 195 -15.58 6.34 -16.71
N PHE A 196 -15.74 5.04 -16.44
CA PHE A 196 -16.74 4.21 -17.10
C PHE A 196 -18.13 4.48 -16.51
N ASN A 197 -18.96 5.20 -17.27
CA ASN A 197 -20.29 5.61 -16.81
C ASN A 197 -21.33 4.51 -16.98
N THR A 198 -21.45 3.59 -16.02
CA THR A 198 -22.49 2.54 -16.05
C THR A 198 -23.84 2.94 -15.43
N ARG A 199 -23.94 4.12 -14.78
CA ARG A 199 -25.08 4.43 -13.88
C ARG A 199 -25.80 5.76 -14.13
N GLY A 200 -25.63 6.38 -15.29
CA GLY A 200 -26.41 7.55 -15.70
C GLY A 200 -26.17 8.80 -14.84
N LYS A 201 -25.02 8.88 -14.16
CA LYS A 201 -24.56 10.13 -13.53
C LYS A 201 -23.99 11.05 -14.61
N GLU A 202 -23.87 12.32 -14.25
CA GLU A 202 -23.21 13.36 -15.06
C GLU A 202 -21.89 12.84 -15.64
N LEU A 203 -21.67 13.10 -16.94
CA LEU A 203 -20.48 12.66 -17.65
C LEU A 203 -19.26 13.39 -17.09
N VAL A 204 -18.43 12.67 -16.33
CA VAL A 204 -17.14 13.17 -15.87
C VAL A 204 -16.10 12.83 -16.94
N PHE A 205 -15.54 13.86 -17.56
CA PHE A 205 -14.47 13.68 -18.54
C PHE A 205 -13.10 13.67 -17.84
N PRO A 206 -12.20 12.74 -18.22
CA PRO A 206 -10.82 12.77 -17.75
C PRO A 206 -10.09 14.01 -18.29
N PRO A 207 -9.10 14.55 -17.55
CA PRO A 207 -8.25 15.62 -18.07
C PRO A 207 -7.49 15.21 -19.33
N ASP A 208 -7.29 16.13 -20.27
CA ASP A 208 -6.56 15.86 -21.53
C ASP A 208 -5.17 15.28 -21.28
N ILE A 209 -4.45 15.83 -20.29
CA ILE A 209 -3.10 15.36 -19.91
C ILE A 209 -3.09 13.90 -19.43
N LEU A 210 -4.18 13.44 -18.81
CA LEU A 210 -4.34 12.04 -18.39
C LEU A 210 -4.51 11.15 -19.63
N ILE A 211 -5.39 11.55 -20.56
CA ILE A 211 -5.62 10.82 -21.81
C ILE A 211 -4.34 10.72 -22.65
N GLU A 212 -3.60 11.82 -22.79
CA GLU A 212 -2.32 11.84 -23.50
C GLU A 212 -1.30 10.90 -22.85
N THR A 213 -1.24 10.90 -21.52
CA THR A 213 -0.30 10.05 -20.76
C THR A 213 -0.64 8.58 -20.90
N ILE A 214 -1.91 8.20 -20.75
CA ILE A 214 -2.36 6.81 -20.96
C ILE A 214 -2.11 6.39 -22.41
N THR A 215 -2.35 7.27 -23.38
CA THR A 215 -2.05 6.99 -24.80
C THR A 215 -0.57 6.67 -25.01
N LYS A 216 0.34 7.42 -24.35
CA LYS A 216 1.79 7.12 -24.36
C LYS A 216 2.10 5.77 -23.71
N TRP A 217 1.48 5.46 -22.57
CA TRP A 217 1.65 4.17 -21.89
C TRP A 217 1.18 2.98 -22.74
N VAL A 218 0.02 3.10 -23.38
CA VAL A 218 -0.51 2.04 -24.25
C VAL A 218 0.40 1.82 -25.44
N ARG A 219 0.89 2.89 -26.09
CA ARG A 219 1.88 2.77 -27.18
C ARG A 219 3.15 2.03 -26.74
N TYR A 220 3.62 2.27 -25.52
CA TYR A 220 4.79 1.56 -24.99
C TYR A 220 4.58 0.03 -24.97
N PHE A 221 3.40 -0.45 -24.61
CA PHE A 221 3.09 -1.90 -24.58
C PHE A 221 2.95 -2.56 -25.96
N PHE A 222 2.77 -1.80 -27.03
CA PHE A 222 2.64 -2.33 -28.38
C PHE A 222 3.95 -2.27 -29.18
N ILE A 223 4.90 -1.46 -28.73
CA ILE A 223 6.19 -1.27 -29.41
C ILE A 223 7.29 -2.18 -28.80
N HIS A 224 7.09 -2.64 -27.57
CA HIS A 224 8.01 -3.50 -26.81
C HIS A 224 7.28 -4.72 -26.27
#